data_AF-A0A2M7FDT7-F1
#
_entry.id   AF-A0A2M7FDT7-F1
#
_cell.length_a   1.000
_cell.length_b   1.000
_cell.length_c   1.000
_cell.angle_alpha   90.00
_cell.angle_beta   90.00
_cell.angle_gamma   90.00
#
_symmetry.space_group_name_H-M   'P 1'
#
loop_
_entity.id
_entity.type
_entity.pdbx_description
1 polymer ?
#
loop_
_entity_poly.entity_id
_entity_poly.type
_entity_poly.pdbx_seq_one_letter_code
_entity_poly.pdbx_strand_id
1 'polypeptide(L)'
;MPWTVADVDKHKKGLTPEQKKEWVSIANGVLSKCLKDGGTDQTCAPKAIRIANSKFSLEGGTMDRARLKSGKVPRNALILSENSGQNVFLRAPDKEGGAAQLSMVAYSGKVIENHWYWGNLVIDLDGMSFGNDSFPILEGHDTNKKIGFSTIKPRVTGKYSLEVGPEGVEYVDTEESLEFRKLSAQGFPFQASIYAIPEGVQRLDKNEEVDVNGFKFAGPGTVWRKSRFKEASVTVFGYDSRTESKAFSEEELDLGDLFSEAGDGNEQFEQEESGIMEKDAIVKFKEEHPDAFAALLAKVSDEAKAAAEKKFAAEREGIEQKVTQMSTDLKGSGDKILALEKALAIRDEREQSATASAIWTAKLAESKIPRNLFAKVSVMIQKDAFVKDGVFDTGKFTEAVVAEIADWEGRGAVVSVLGVGTFARPADVQPKEDEKAEEDWLSDMISRSGMSVA
;
A
#
# COMPACT_ATOMS: atom_id res chain seq x y z
N MET A 1 16.87 -18.03 45.65
CA MET A 1 18.14 -17.46 46.17
C MET A 1 18.84 -16.72 45.05
N PRO A 2 19.50 -15.57 45.29
CA PRO A 2 20.16 -14.82 44.23
C PRO A 2 21.28 -15.63 43.59
N TRP A 3 21.45 -15.53 42.27
CA TRP A 3 22.48 -16.23 41.53
C TRP A 3 23.85 -15.61 41.76
N THR A 4 24.89 -16.44 41.68
CA THR A 4 26.29 -16.01 41.69
C THR A 4 26.96 -16.28 40.33
N VAL A 5 28.16 -15.74 40.13
CA VAL A 5 28.94 -15.95 38.89
C VAL A 5 29.18 -17.44 38.60
N ALA A 6 29.25 -18.28 39.64
CA ALA A 6 29.42 -19.73 39.50
C ALA A 6 28.15 -20.45 38.99
N ASP A 7 26.98 -19.85 39.13
CA ASP A 7 25.71 -20.45 38.69
C ASP A 7 25.41 -20.15 37.22
N VAL A 8 26.08 -19.16 36.64
CA VAL A 8 25.80 -18.68 35.28
C VAL A 8 26.01 -19.78 34.25
N ASP A 9 27.07 -20.58 34.36
CA ASP A 9 27.38 -21.64 33.39
C ASP A 9 26.34 -22.78 33.36
N LYS A 10 25.51 -22.92 34.40
CA LYS A 10 24.38 -23.86 34.42
C LYS A 10 23.21 -23.36 33.58
N HIS A 11 23.12 -22.04 33.36
CA HIS A 11 21.99 -21.38 32.69
C HIS A 11 22.35 -20.81 31.31
N LYS A 12 23.62 -20.41 31.10
CA LYS A 12 24.14 -19.91 29.83
C LYS A 12 25.65 -20.15 29.74
N LYS A 13 26.05 -21.02 28.80
CA LYS A 13 27.45 -21.33 28.53
C LYS A 13 28.07 -20.31 27.57
N GLY A 14 29.39 -20.11 27.67
CA GLY A 14 30.18 -19.31 26.72
C GLY A 14 30.29 -17.81 27.04
N LEU A 15 29.97 -17.39 28.27
CA LEU A 15 30.10 -15.99 28.72
C LEU A 15 31.52 -15.71 29.27
N THR A 16 32.06 -14.52 29.01
CA THR A 16 33.30 -14.04 29.65
C THR A 16 33.09 -13.73 31.14
N PRO A 17 34.14 -13.65 31.97
CA PRO A 17 34.02 -13.31 33.39
C PRO A 17 33.24 -12.01 33.67
N GLU A 18 33.41 -11.00 32.81
CA GLU A 18 32.70 -9.71 32.89
C GLU A 18 31.22 -9.88 32.54
N GLN A 19 30.93 -10.62 31.47
CA GLN A 19 29.56 -10.92 31.05
C GLN A 19 28.80 -11.76 32.10
N LYS A 20 29.49 -12.65 32.81
CA LYS A 20 28.88 -13.41 33.91
C LYS A 20 28.49 -12.49 35.08
N LYS A 21 29.29 -11.48 35.40
CA LYS A 21 28.94 -10.46 36.42
C LYS A 21 27.72 -9.65 35.99
N GLU A 22 27.68 -9.25 34.72
CA GLU A 22 26.56 -8.51 34.14
C GLU A 22 25.27 -9.34 34.13
N TRP A 23 25.36 -10.61 33.73
CA TRP A 23 24.25 -11.57 33.78
C TRP A 23 23.68 -11.72 35.19
N VAL A 24 24.54 -11.86 36.20
CA VAL A 24 24.14 -11.99 37.62
C VAL A 24 23.43 -10.74 38.12
N SER A 25 23.95 -9.56 37.76
CA SER A 25 23.32 -8.28 38.12
C SER A 25 21.90 -8.18 37.56
N ILE A 26 21.73 -8.52 36.28
CA ILE A 26 20.43 -8.49 35.60
C ILE A 26 19.47 -9.51 36.21
N ALA A 27 19.91 -10.76 36.38
CA ALA A 27 19.08 -11.82 36.94
C ALA A 27 18.59 -11.47 38.37
N ASN A 28 19.49 -11.01 39.24
CA ASN A 28 19.14 -10.64 40.61
C ASN A 28 18.29 -9.37 40.70
N GLY A 29 18.52 -8.39 39.83
CA GLY A 29 17.71 -7.18 39.74
C GLY A 29 16.26 -7.48 39.33
N VAL A 30 16.09 -8.32 38.30
CA VAL A 30 14.76 -8.74 37.82
C VAL A 30 14.03 -9.60 38.87
N LEU A 31 14.75 -10.51 39.54
CA LEU A 31 14.19 -11.31 40.61
C LEU A 31 13.70 -10.42 41.77
N SER A 32 14.54 -9.48 42.21
CA SER A 32 14.18 -8.53 43.29
C SER A 32 12.95 -7.69 42.94
N LYS A 33 12.88 -7.17 41.71
CA LYS A 33 11.72 -6.41 41.24
C LYS A 33 10.45 -7.26 41.21
N CYS A 34 10.52 -8.46 40.64
CA CYS A 34 9.38 -9.37 40.56
C CYS A 34 8.86 -9.82 41.94
N LEU A 35 9.74 -10.02 42.91
CA LEU A 35 9.36 -10.33 44.29
C LEU A 35 8.71 -9.12 45.00
N LYS A 36 9.19 -7.90 44.72
CA LYS A 36 8.57 -6.66 45.22
C LYS A 36 7.16 -6.45 44.65
N ASP A 37 6.94 -6.87 43.42
CA ASP A 37 5.66 -6.79 42.72
C ASP A 37 4.67 -7.92 43.13
N GLY A 38 4.98 -8.67 44.20
CA GLY A 38 4.10 -9.72 44.77
C GLY A 38 4.22 -11.10 44.11
N GLY A 39 5.22 -11.31 43.25
CA GLY A 39 5.49 -12.62 42.64
C GLY A 39 6.15 -13.61 43.59
N THR A 40 6.04 -14.91 43.27
CA THR A 40 6.70 -15.99 44.02
C THR A 40 8.00 -16.40 43.34
N ASP A 41 8.95 -16.99 44.08
CA ASP A 41 10.24 -17.45 43.52
C ASP A 41 10.04 -18.42 42.34
N GLN A 42 9.02 -19.28 42.39
CA GLN A 42 8.68 -20.22 41.29
C GLN A 42 8.28 -19.52 39.98
N THR A 43 7.74 -18.31 40.05
CA THR A 43 7.32 -17.52 38.88
C THR A 43 8.38 -16.50 38.47
N CYS A 44 9.05 -15.90 39.44
CA CYS A 44 10.03 -14.85 39.24
C CYS A 44 11.40 -15.39 38.81
N ALA A 45 11.82 -16.55 39.33
CA ALA A 45 13.14 -17.08 39.01
C ALA A 45 13.29 -17.52 37.54
N PRO A 46 12.34 -18.26 36.93
CA PRO A 46 12.39 -18.57 35.51
C PRO A 46 12.33 -17.31 34.63
N LYS A 47 11.57 -16.29 35.05
CA LYS A 47 11.47 -15.00 34.35
C LYS A 47 12.79 -14.23 34.37
N ALA A 48 13.44 -14.17 35.53
CA ALA A 48 14.75 -13.53 35.71
C ALA A 48 15.84 -14.20 34.86
N ILE A 49 15.92 -15.54 34.88
CA ILE A 49 16.87 -16.29 34.04
C ILE A 49 16.63 -16.04 32.56
N ARG A 50 15.36 -16.04 32.11
CA ARG A 50 15.03 -15.80 30.69
C ARG A 50 15.47 -14.42 30.22
N ILE A 51 15.24 -13.39 31.03
CA ILE A 51 15.63 -12.00 30.72
C ILE A 51 17.15 -11.84 30.75
N ALA A 52 17.83 -12.48 31.70
CA ALA A 52 19.29 -12.47 31.75
C ALA A 52 19.88 -13.21 30.54
N ASN A 53 19.32 -14.36 30.14
CA ASN A 53 19.79 -15.12 28.98
C ASN A 53 19.54 -14.41 27.65
N SER A 54 18.42 -13.70 27.49
CA SER A 54 18.10 -12.98 26.25
C SER A 54 19.09 -11.86 25.94
N LYS A 55 19.69 -11.26 26.98
CA LYS A 55 20.74 -10.24 26.83
C LYS A 55 22.05 -10.77 26.23
N PHE A 56 22.27 -12.09 26.25
CA PHE A 56 23.50 -12.71 25.75
C PHE A 56 23.22 -13.88 24.79
N SER A 57 22.06 -13.88 24.12
CA SER A 57 21.78 -14.83 23.05
C SER A 57 22.68 -14.56 21.85
N LEU A 58 23.65 -15.44 21.63
CA LEU A 58 24.44 -15.54 20.41
C LEU A 58 23.56 -16.08 19.29
N GLU A 59 22.91 -15.18 18.56
CA GLU A 59 22.51 -15.32 17.13
C GLU A 59 21.87 -14.04 16.54
N GLY A 60 21.99 -12.89 17.22
CA GLY A 60 21.92 -11.58 16.57
C GLY A 60 23.31 -10.96 16.68
N GLY A 61 23.80 -10.36 15.60
CA GLY A 61 25.14 -9.78 15.52
C GLY A 61 25.51 -8.99 16.77
N THR A 62 26.80 -9.03 17.11
CA THR A 62 27.37 -8.12 18.10
C THR A 62 27.02 -6.69 17.70
N MET A 63 25.91 -6.18 18.24
CA MET A 63 25.56 -4.77 18.21
C MET A 63 26.74 -4.06 18.83
N ASP A 64 27.48 -3.34 17.99
CA ASP A 64 28.60 -2.55 18.42
C ASP A 64 28.07 -1.56 19.47
N ARG A 65 28.50 -1.71 20.73
CA ARG A 65 28.15 -0.76 21.81
C ARG A 65 28.55 0.67 21.44
N ALA A 66 29.40 0.87 20.42
CA ALA A 66 29.70 2.17 19.83
C ALA A 66 28.52 2.81 19.07
N ARG A 67 27.64 2.02 18.41
CA ARG A 67 26.52 2.56 17.60
C ARG A 67 25.36 3.08 18.43
N LEU A 68 25.08 2.47 19.59
CA LEU A 68 24.13 3.07 20.55
C LEU A 68 24.62 4.40 21.12
N LYS A 69 25.94 4.65 21.11
CA LYS A 69 26.52 5.92 21.57
C LYS A 69 26.50 7.01 20.49
N SER A 70 26.41 6.65 19.20
CA SER A 70 26.42 7.62 18.11
C SER A 70 25.05 8.18 17.75
N GLY A 71 23.96 7.67 18.34
CA GLY A 71 22.61 8.17 18.10
C GLY A 71 22.02 7.84 16.72
N LYS A 72 22.80 7.34 15.76
CA LYS A 72 22.32 7.21 14.37
C LYS A 72 21.60 5.89 14.10
N VAL A 73 20.30 5.95 13.81
CA VAL A 73 19.48 4.79 13.39
C VAL A 73 18.71 5.13 12.11
N PRO A 74 18.56 4.23 11.13
CA PRO A 74 17.79 4.53 9.93
C PRO A 74 16.34 4.92 10.27
N ARG A 75 15.77 5.92 9.57
CA ARG A 75 14.40 6.44 9.81
C ARG A 75 13.34 5.38 10.04
N ASN A 76 13.35 4.34 9.22
CA ASN A 76 12.34 3.30 9.23
C ASN A 76 12.68 2.10 10.15
N ALA A 77 13.84 2.08 10.82
CA ALA A 77 14.31 0.97 11.67
C ALA A 77 13.56 0.83 13.01
N LEU A 78 12.74 1.82 13.38
CA LEU A 78 11.92 1.87 14.59
C LEU A 78 10.51 1.34 14.28
N ILE A 79 10.23 0.08 14.62
CA ILE A 79 8.90 -0.51 14.48
C ILE A 79 8.26 -0.66 15.86
N LEU A 80 7.19 0.11 16.10
CA LEU A 80 6.28 -0.12 17.22
C LEU A 80 5.27 -1.18 16.80
N SER A 81 5.51 -2.43 17.18
CA SER A 81 4.53 -3.51 17.00
C SER A 81 3.58 -3.53 18.20
N GLU A 82 2.28 -3.31 17.98
CA GLU A 82 1.25 -3.41 19.02
C GLU A 82 0.97 -4.85 19.48
N ASN A 83 1.69 -5.85 18.97
CA ASN A 83 1.35 -7.26 19.20
C ASN A 83 2.43 -8.03 19.98
N SER A 84 2.77 -7.54 21.16
CA SER A 84 3.04 -8.33 22.37
C SER A 84 3.53 -7.39 23.46
N GLY A 85 2.90 -7.44 24.63
CA GLY A 85 3.19 -6.52 25.74
C GLY A 85 4.69 -6.24 25.92
N GLN A 86 5.03 -4.95 25.86
CA GLN A 86 6.30 -4.37 26.28
C GLN A 86 7.56 -5.03 25.68
N ASN A 87 7.72 -5.05 24.36
CA ASN A 87 9.05 -5.08 23.73
C ASN A 87 9.05 -4.27 22.44
N VAL A 88 9.81 -3.16 22.43
CA VAL A 88 10.15 -2.41 21.21
C VAL A 88 11.32 -3.13 20.56
N PHE A 89 11.15 -3.61 19.32
CA PHE A 89 12.24 -4.23 18.56
C PHE A 89 12.88 -3.18 17.65
N LEU A 90 14.12 -2.82 17.96
CA LEU A 90 15.00 -2.07 17.06
C LEU A 90 15.59 -3.07 16.06
N ARG A 91 15.30 -2.90 14.76
CA ARG A 91 15.94 -3.69 13.69
C ARG A 91 16.87 -2.75 12.92
N ALA A 92 18.10 -2.62 13.40
CA ALA A 92 19.14 -1.81 12.76
C ALA A 92 20.01 -2.67 11.83
N PRO A 93 20.62 -2.10 10.78
CA PRO A 93 21.55 -2.79 9.89
C PRO A 93 22.78 -3.29 10.63
N ASP A 94 23.22 -4.53 10.39
CA ASP A 94 24.43 -5.08 11.03
C ASP A 94 25.77 -4.53 10.46
N LYS A 95 25.74 -3.65 9.44
CA LYS A 95 26.95 -3.07 8.80
C LYS A 95 26.84 -1.57 8.53
N GLU A 96 27.94 -0.83 8.70
CA GLU A 96 28.12 0.53 8.18
C GLU A 96 28.32 0.50 6.66
N GLY A 97 27.65 1.40 5.93
CA GLY A 97 27.73 1.51 4.47
C GLY A 97 27.12 0.32 3.70
N GLY A 98 26.29 -0.48 4.36
CA GLY A 98 25.60 -1.61 3.73
C GLY A 98 24.40 -1.14 2.92
N ALA A 99 24.27 -1.65 1.69
CA ALA A 99 23.18 -1.40 0.75
C ALA A 99 21.81 -1.34 1.43
N ALA A 100 20.93 -0.47 0.90
CA ALA A 100 19.55 -0.30 1.34
C ALA A 100 18.93 -1.65 1.72
N GLN A 101 18.42 -1.74 2.93
CA GLN A 101 17.89 -3.00 3.45
C GLN A 101 16.42 -3.15 3.03
N LEU A 102 15.96 -4.38 2.83
CA LEU A 102 14.54 -4.70 2.60
C LEU A 102 14.02 -5.51 3.79
N SER A 103 12.95 -5.05 4.43
CA SER A 103 12.17 -5.90 5.32
C SER A 103 10.89 -6.30 4.59
N MET A 104 10.70 -7.58 4.35
CA MET A 104 9.50 -8.08 3.68
C MET A 104 8.98 -9.35 4.35
N VAL A 105 7.74 -9.28 4.83
CA VAL A 105 6.94 -10.45 5.20
C VAL A 105 6.21 -10.89 3.96
N ALA A 106 6.82 -11.79 3.19
CA ALA A 106 6.33 -12.21 1.88
C ALA A 106 5.05 -13.07 1.97
N TYR A 107 4.91 -13.83 3.05
CA TYR A 107 3.70 -14.58 3.36
C TYR A 107 3.56 -14.78 4.88
N SER A 108 2.37 -14.56 5.44
CA SER A 108 2.15 -14.65 6.89
C SER A 108 2.06 -16.09 7.43
N GLY A 109 2.00 -17.09 6.55
CA GLY A 109 1.74 -18.48 6.92
C GLY A 109 0.28 -18.80 7.18
N LYS A 110 -0.62 -17.82 7.09
CA LYS A 110 -2.06 -17.96 7.37
C LYS A 110 -2.87 -18.20 6.09
N VAL A 111 -4.16 -18.45 6.27
CA VAL A 111 -5.09 -18.65 5.15
C VAL A 111 -5.17 -17.42 4.26
N ILE A 112 -4.96 -17.64 2.96
CA ILE A 112 -5.27 -16.71 1.88
C ILE A 112 -6.73 -16.96 1.51
N GLU A 113 -7.59 -16.02 1.86
CA GLU A 113 -9.03 -16.15 1.62
C GLU A 113 -9.37 -15.87 0.16
N ASN A 114 -10.35 -16.61 -0.38
CA ASN A 114 -10.95 -16.33 -1.70
C ASN A 114 -9.95 -16.22 -2.86
N HIS A 115 -8.88 -17.02 -2.87
CA HIS A 115 -7.97 -17.08 -4.01
C HIS A 115 -8.74 -17.51 -5.27
N TRP A 116 -8.62 -16.73 -6.35
CA TRP A 116 -9.43 -16.85 -7.57
C TRP A 116 -9.55 -18.27 -8.13
N TYR A 117 -8.48 -19.07 -8.05
CA TYR A 117 -8.45 -20.46 -8.51
C TYR A 117 -8.56 -21.52 -7.40
N TRP A 118 -8.08 -21.23 -6.19
CA TRP A 118 -7.86 -22.25 -5.14
C TRP A 118 -8.86 -22.13 -3.97
N GLY A 119 -9.71 -21.11 -3.98
CA GLY A 119 -10.58 -20.78 -2.86
C GLY A 119 -9.75 -20.36 -1.64
N ASN A 120 -10.11 -20.84 -0.46
CA ASN A 120 -9.29 -20.64 0.74
C ASN A 120 -8.01 -21.47 0.61
N LEU A 121 -6.87 -20.80 0.49
CA LEU A 121 -5.58 -21.41 0.23
C LEU A 121 -4.66 -21.28 1.44
N VAL A 122 -4.01 -22.37 1.82
CA VAL A 122 -2.88 -22.34 2.76
C VAL A 122 -1.67 -22.97 2.09
N ILE A 123 -0.51 -22.32 2.19
CA ILE A 123 0.74 -22.86 1.66
C ILE A 123 1.55 -23.38 2.85
N ASP A 124 1.82 -24.69 2.87
CA ASP A 124 2.60 -25.33 3.93
C ASP A 124 4.08 -24.96 3.77
N LEU A 125 4.61 -24.23 4.75
CA LEU A 125 5.99 -23.74 4.71
C LEU A 125 7.02 -24.85 4.97
N ASP A 126 6.64 -25.89 5.72
CA ASP A 126 7.52 -27.03 5.98
C ASP A 126 7.76 -27.85 4.69
N GLY A 127 6.79 -27.83 3.78
CA GLY A 127 6.87 -28.46 2.46
C GLY A 127 7.37 -27.55 1.34
N MET A 128 7.77 -26.32 1.65
CA MET A 128 8.24 -25.36 0.64
C MET A 128 9.72 -25.58 0.32
N SER A 129 10.01 -25.75 -0.97
CA SER A 129 11.36 -25.90 -1.50
C SER A 129 11.85 -24.62 -2.18
N PHE A 130 13.16 -24.39 -2.09
CA PHE A 130 13.84 -23.21 -2.64
C PHE A 130 14.91 -23.73 -3.60
N GLY A 131 14.62 -23.72 -4.90
CA GLY A 131 15.43 -24.38 -5.92
C GLY A 131 16.46 -23.48 -6.60
N ASN A 132 16.57 -22.22 -6.19
CA ASN A 132 17.46 -21.22 -6.80
C ASN A 132 18.42 -20.67 -5.73
N ASP A 133 19.59 -20.22 -6.16
CA ASP A 133 20.57 -19.56 -5.28
C ASP A 133 20.22 -18.08 -5.03
N SER A 134 19.48 -17.48 -5.96
CA SER A 134 18.96 -16.11 -5.86
C SER A 134 17.45 -16.09 -6.07
N PHE A 135 16.79 -15.20 -5.33
CA PHE A 135 15.34 -15.04 -5.29
C PHE A 135 14.95 -13.67 -5.83
N PRO A 136 14.37 -13.57 -7.03
CA PRO A 136 13.95 -12.31 -7.60
C PRO A 136 12.92 -11.59 -6.72
N ILE A 137 13.02 -10.26 -6.70
CA ILE A 137 12.05 -9.36 -6.09
C ILE A 137 11.49 -8.45 -7.19
N LEU A 138 10.19 -8.57 -7.44
CA LEU A 138 9.49 -7.87 -8.53
C LEU A 138 8.45 -6.90 -7.98
N GLU A 139 7.93 -6.04 -8.84
CA GLU A 139 6.72 -5.27 -8.56
C GLU A 139 5.50 -5.99 -9.14
N GLY A 140 4.51 -6.32 -8.30
CA GLY A 140 3.21 -6.80 -8.78
C GLY A 140 3.24 -8.12 -9.55
N HIS A 141 4.22 -9.00 -9.32
CA HIS A 141 4.47 -10.22 -10.11
C HIS A 141 4.79 -9.97 -11.61
N ASP A 142 5.07 -8.72 -12.01
CA ASP A 142 5.42 -8.42 -13.38
C ASP A 142 6.91 -8.66 -13.62
N THR A 143 7.21 -9.66 -14.45
CA THR A 143 8.58 -9.99 -14.88
C THR A 143 9.30 -8.85 -15.61
N ASN A 144 8.59 -7.80 -16.04
CA ASN A 144 9.18 -6.60 -16.61
C ASN A 144 9.63 -5.60 -15.54
N LYS A 145 9.00 -5.58 -14.36
CA LYS A 145 9.21 -4.60 -13.29
C LYS A 145 10.13 -5.18 -12.20
N LYS A 146 11.44 -5.06 -12.38
CA LYS A 146 12.44 -5.64 -11.46
C LYS A 146 12.78 -4.64 -10.36
N ILE A 147 12.63 -5.04 -9.10
CA ILE A 147 13.06 -4.24 -7.94
C ILE A 147 14.45 -4.67 -7.47
N GLY A 148 14.70 -5.97 -7.42
CA GLY A 148 15.97 -6.51 -6.95
C GLY A 148 15.99 -8.02 -6.90
N PHE A 149 16.91 -8.57 -6.11
CA PHE A 149 16.95 -9.99 -5.79
C PHE A 149 17.60 -10.21 -4.43
N SER A 150 17.21 -11.29 -3.75
CA SER A 150 17.87 -11.75 -2.53
C SER A 150 18.83 -12.89 -2.85
N THR A 151 20.07 -12.76 -2.41
CA THR A 151 21.12 -13.80 -2.43
C THR A 151 21.03 -14.73 -1.22
N ILE A 152 20.16 -14.40 -0.25
CA ILE A 152 19.93 -15.20 0.94
C ILE A 152 18.55 -15.85 0.83
N LYS A 153 18.48 -17.12 1.21
CA LYS A 153 17.22 -17.86 1.25
C LYS A 153 16.19 -17.16 2.17
N PRO A 154 14.94 -16.97 1.73
CA PRO A 154 13.84 -16.54 2.59
C PRO A 154 13.74 -17.44 3.83
N ARG A 155 13.58 -16.81 5.00
CA ARG A 155 13.59 -17.50 6.29
C ARG A 155 12.17 -17.66 6.79
N VAL A 156 11.88 -18.82 7.37
CA VAL A 156 10.65 -19.01 8.13
C VAL A 156 10.92 -18.52 9.56
N THR A 157 10.18 -17.51 9.99
CA THR A 157 10.34 -16.83 11.28
C THR A 157 9.06 -16.92 12.12
N GLY A 158 9.18 -16.71 13.44
CA GLY A 158 8.03 -16.52 14.33
C GLY A 158 6.98 -17.64 14.28
N LYS A 159 5.69 -17.26 14.14
CA LYS A 159 4.51 -18.16 14.04
C LYS A 159 4.31 -18.71 12.62
N TYR A 160 5.38 -19.12 11.93
CA TYR A 160 5.37 -19.61 10.54
C TYR A 160 5.15 -18.52 9.48
N SER A 161 5.78 -17.35 9.59
CA SER A 161 5.83 -16.36 8.50
C SER A 161 7.04 -16.58 7.61
N LEU A 162 6.89 -16.36 6.30
CA LEU A 162 7.99 -16.35 5.34
C LEU A 162 8.50 -14.91 5.17
N GLU A 163 9.72 -14.66 5.63
CA GLU A 163 10.38 -13.35 5.54
C GLU A 163 11.54 -13.37 4.53
N VAL A 164 11.62 -12.32 3.71
CA VAL A 164 12.85 -11.96 2.99
C VAL A 164 13.57 -10.94 3.88
N GLY A 165 14.72 -11.36 4.40
CA GLY A 165 15.46 -10.60 5.40
C GLY A 165 16.20 -9.38 4.83
N PRO A 166 16.66 -8.47 5.71
CA PRO A 166 17.35 -7.24 5.32
C PRO A 166 18.76 -7.47 4.75
N GLU A 167 19.32 -8.65 4.96
CA GLU A 167 20.65 -9.02 4.47
C GLU A 167 20.56 -9.69 3.11
N GLY A 168 21.55 -9.41 2.25
CA GLY A 168 21.70 -10.08 0.95
C GLY A 168 20.69 -9.68 -0.11
N VAL A 169 19.90 -8.62 0.11
CA VAL A 169 19.05 -8.03 -0.92
C VAL A 169 19.85 -6.99 -1.70
N GLU A 170 19.92 -7.19 -3.00
CA GLU A 170 20.52 -6.25 -3.95
C GLU A 170 19.41 -5.61 -4.79
N TYR A 171 19.31 -4.29 -4.72
CA TYR A 171 18.42 -3.52 -5.59
C TYR A 171 19.05 -3.35 -6.97
N VAL A 172 18.23 -3.48 -8.01
CA VAL A 172 18.65 -3.14 -9.38
C VAL A 172 18.38 -1.66 -9.66
N ASP A 173 19.15 -1.07 -10.57
CA ASP A 173 18.99 0.32 -11.00
C ASP A 173 17.90 0.43 -12.07
N THR A 174 16.65 0.42 -11.61
CA THR A 174 15.43 0.52 -12.41
C THR A 174 14.52 1.60 -11.85
N GLU A 175 13.63 2.16 -12.68
CA GLU A 175 12.68 3.18 -12.25
C GLU A 175 11.79 2.66 -11.10
N GLU A 176 11.35 1.40 -11.18
CA GLU A 176 10.49 0.77 -10.17
C GLU A 176 11.21 0.55 -8.83
N SER A 177 12.47 0.16 -8.87
CA SER A 177 13.32 0.03 -7.68
C SER A 177 13.50 1.38 -6.97
N LEU A 178 13.75 2.43 -7.73
CA LEU A 178 13.90 3.80 -7.21
C LEU A 178 12.57 4.32 -6.64
N GLU A 179 11.46 4.10 -7.34
CA GLU A 179 10.12 4.49 -6.91
C GLU A 179 9.73 3.76 -5.62
N PHE A 180 9.90 2.44 -5.56
CA PHE A 180 9.62 1.65 -4.36
C PHE A 180 10.40 2.15 -3.14
N ARG A 181 11.69 2.46 -3.30
CA ARG A 181 12.53 2.99 -2.22
C ARG A 181 12.05 4.37 -1.78
N LYS A 182 11.72 5.25 -2.73
CA LYS A 182 11.19 6.60 -2.46
C LYS A 182 9.85 6.55 -1.72
N LEU A 183 8.90 5.75 -2.20
CA LEU A 183 7.57 5.62 -1.59
C LEU A 183 7.64 4.92 -0.24
N SER A 184 8.53 3.94 -0.07
CA SER A 184 8.81 3.34 1.24
C SER A 184 9.36 4.36 2.23
N ALA A 185 10.24 5.28 1.80
CA ALA A 185 10.74 6.36 2.63
C ALA A 185 9.63 7.37 3.03
N GLN A 186 8.61 7.53 2.19
CA GLN A 186 7.42 8.34 2.50
C GLN A 186 6.39 7.60 3.39
N GLY A 187 6.65 6.34 3.75
CA GLY A 187 5.77 5.55 4.59
C GLY A 187 4.58 4.91 3.84
N PHE A 188 4.67 4.74 2.52
CA PHE A 188 3.63 4.05 1.75
C PHE A 188 3.48 2.59 2.25
N PRO A 189 2.25 2.12 2.56
CA PRO A 189 2.03 0.83 3.21
C PRO A 189 2.02 -0.33 2.20
N PHE A 190 3.16 -0.61 1.57
CA PHE A 190 3.27 -1.74 0.65
C PHE A 190 3.05 -3.08 1.36
N GLN A 191 2.30 -3.94 0.69
CA GLN A 191 2.13 -5.36 1.02
C GLN A 191 3.05 -6.21 0.15
N ALA A 192 3.10 -7.51 0.43
CA ALA A 192 3.92 -8.43 -0.34
C ALA A 192 3.11 -9.64 -0.81
N SER A 193 3.65 -10.33 -1.78
CA SER A 193 3.07 -11.57 -2.28
C SER A 193 4.19 -12.50 -2.73
N ILE A 194 3.86 -13.78 -2.90
CA ILE A 194 4.78 -14.80 -3.39
C ILE A 194 4.22 -15.49 -4.60
N TYR A 195 5.10 -15.83 -5.54
CA TYR A 195 4.80 -16.82 -6.55
C TYR A 195 5.53 -18.12 -6.18
N ALA A 196 4.73 -19.15 -5.96
CA ALA A 196 5.21 -20.50 -5.73
C ALA A 196 4.42 -21.48 -6.62
N ILE A 197 5.10 -22.55 -7.04
CA ILE A 197 4.50 -23.59 -7.89
C ILE A 197 4.07 -24.74 -6.99
N PRO A 198 2.79 -25.16 -7.01
CA PRO A 198 2.34 -26.31 -6.25
C PRO A 198 2.88 -27.61 -6.85
N GLU A 199 3.48 -28.46 -6.02
CA GLU A 199 3.94 -29.81 -6.39
C GLU A 199 3.11 -30.90 -5.68
N GLY A 200 2.49 -30.57 -4.55
CA GLY A 200 1.62 -31.45 -3.80
C GLY A 200 0.43 -30.69 -3.24
N VAL A 201 -0.76 -31.02 -3.72
CA VAL A 201 -2.01 -30.33 -3.38
C VAL A 201 -2.92 -31.27 -2.62
N GLN A 202 -3.40 -30.83 -1.45
CA GLN A 202 -4.44 -31.48 -0.67
C GLN A 202 -5.67 -30.58 -0.70
N ARG A 203 -6.81 -31.08 -1.20
CA ARG A 203 -8.10 -30.38 -1.09
C ARG A 203 -8.81 -30.87 0.17
N LEU A 204 -9.49 -29.95 0.85
CA LEU A 204 -10.28 -30.22 2.05
C LEU A 204 -11.74 -29.91 1.77
N ASP A 205 -12.61 -30.85 2.10
CA ASP A 205 -14.06 -30.67 2.03
C ASP A 205 -14.61 -29.91 3.26
N LYS A 206 -15.88 -29.50 3.21
CA LYS A 206 -16.56 -28.62 4.18
C LYS A 206 -16.52 -29.07 5.66
N ASN A 207 -16.13 -30.30 5.95
CA ASN A 207 -16.05 -30.86 7.31
C ASN A 207 -14.69 -31.48 7.63
N GLU A 208 -13.69 -31.25 6.79
CA GLU A 208 -12.33 -31.74 7.01
C GLU A 208 -11.49 -30.65 7.67
N GLU A 209 -10.70 -31.05 8.66
CA GLU A 209 -9.73 -30.18 9.32
C GLU A 209 -8.34 -30.74 9.16
N VAL A 210 -7.36 -29.85 9.07
CA VAL A 210 -5.96 -30.26 9.05
C VAL A 210 -5.07 -29.24 9.74
N ASP A 211 -4.03 -29.73 10.41
CA ASP A 211 -2.99 -28.87 10.98
C ASP A 211 -1.99 -28.48 9.88
N VAL A 212 -1.69 -27.18 9.80
CA VAL A 212 -0.74 -26.58 8.84
C VAL A 212 -0.18 -25.29 9.43
N ASN A 213 1.14 -25.05 9.29
CA ASN A 213 1.81 -23.83 9.80
C ASN A 213 1.45 -23.49 11.28
N GLY A 214 1.32 -24.52 12.13
CA GLY A 214 0.99 -24.37 13.55
C GLY A 214 -0.44 -23.90 13.86
N PHE A 215 -1.38 -23.98 12.92
CA PHE A 215 -2.80 -23.74 13.18
C PHE A 215 -3.71 -24.78 12.52
N LYS A 216 -4.94 -24.92 13.02
CA LYS A 216 -5.99 -25.76 12.45
C LYS A 216 -6.68 -25.02 11.31
N PHE A 217 -6.66 -25.60 10.11
CA PHE A 217 -7.37 -25.11 8.95
C PHE A 217 -8.57 -26.01 8.66
N ALA A 218 -9.76 -25.42 8.65
CA ALA A 218 -11.01 -26.10 8.32
C ALA A 218 -11.39 -25.83 6.85
N GLY A 219 -11.84 -26.88 6.15
CA GLY A 219 -12.36 -26.76 4.79
C GLY A 219 -13.72 -26.05 4.73
N PRO A 220 -14.20 -25.68 3.53
CA PRO A 220 -13.64 -26.04 2.23
C PRO A 220 -12.42 -25.19 1.87
N GLY A 221 -11.38 -25.83 1.33
CA GLY A 221 -10.15 -25.13 0.95
C GLY A 221 -9.07 -26.02 0.36
N THR A 222 -7.95 -25.41 0.01
CA THR A 222 -6.80 -26.07 -0.59
C THR A 222 -5.56 -25.84 0.27
N VAL A 223 -4.81 -26.91 0.54
CA VAL A 223 -3.49 -26.84 1.19
C VAL A 223 -2.42 -27.30 0.21
N TRP A 224 -1.45 -26.43 -0.07
CA TRP A 224 -0.24 -26.83 -0.80
C TRP A 224 0.75 -27.46 0.17
N ARG A 225 0.74 -28.79 0.25
CA ARG A 225 1.65 -29.58 1.09
C ARG A 225 3.08 -29.60 0.59
N LYS A 226 3.27 -29.44 -0.72
CA LYS A 226 4.59 -29.25 -1.32
C LYS A 226 4.50 -28.14 -2.34
N SER A 227 5.43 -27.20 -2.27
CA SER A 227 5.50 -26.09 -3.21
C SER A 227 6.96 -25.73 -3.50
N ARG A 228 7.19 -25.08 -4.63
CA ARG A 228 8.50 -24.55 -5.01
C ARG A 228 8.42 -23.05 -5.10
N PHE A 229 9.15 -22.35 -4.24
CA PHE A 229 9.26 -20.90 -4.25
C PHE A 229 9.95 -20.43 -5.53
N LYS A 230 9.40 -19.38 -6.18
CA LYS A 230 9.96 -18.78 -7.40
C LYS A 230 10.40 -17.35 -7.19
N GLU A 231 9.53 -16.50 -6.65
CA GLU A 231 9.84 -15.09 -6.39
C GLU A 231 8.96 -14.51 -5.27
N ALA A 232 9.37 -13.35 -4.77
CA ALA A 232 8.54 -12.50 -3.91
C ALA A 232 8.33 -11.14 -4.58
N SER A 233 7.14 -10.58 -4.47
CA SER A 233 6.79 -9.32 -5.11
C SER A 233 6.35 -8.27 -4.09
N VAL A 234 6.75 -7.03 -4.32
CA VAL A 234 6.18 -5.84 -3.69
C VAL A 234 4.85 -5.55 -4.37
N THR A 235 3.81 -5.35 -3.59
CA THR A 235 2.44 -5.12 -4.08
C THR A 235 1.78 -4.00 -3.29
N VAL A 236 0.86 -3.27 -3.92
CA VAL A 236 -0.01 -2.35 -3.16
C VAL A 236 -0.98 -3.16 -2.29
N PHE A 237 -1.52 -4.25 -2.85
CA PHE A 237 -2.40 -5.19 -2.16
C PHE A 237 -1.91 -6.62 -2.42
N GLY A 238 -1.50 -7.30 -1.36
CA GLY A 238 -1.21 -8.73 -1.37
C GLY A 238 -2.51 -9.53 -1.18
N TYR A 239 -2.57 -10.72 -1.75
CA TYR A 239 -3.66 -11.66 -1.47
C TYR A 239 -3.69 -12.08 0.02
N ASP A 240 -2.55 -12.01 0.69
CA ASP A 240 -2.45 -12.08 2.15
C ASP A 240 -2.30 -10.68 2.72
N SER A 241 -3.38 -10.16 3.32
CA SER A 241 -3.45 -8.80 3.88
C SER A 241 -2.56 -8.57 5.11
N ARG A 242 -1.90 -9.62 5.62
CA ARG A 242 -0.98 -9.57 6.77
C ARG A 242 0.50 -9.50 6.33
N THR A 243 0.74 -9.27 5.05
CA THR A 243 2.08 -9.08 4.49
C THR A 243 2.47 -7.61 4.53
N GLU A 244 3.78 -7.35 4.56
CA GLU A 244 4.33 -6.00 4.45
C GLU A 244 5.66 -6.04 3.70
N SER A 245 5.99 -4.97 2.98
CA SER A 245 7.32 -4.77 2.40
C SER A 245 7.77 -3.34 2.55
N LYS A 246 8.99 -3.11 3.06
CA LYS A 246 9.55 -1.77 3.27
C LYS A 246 11.03 -1.75 2.91
N ALA A 247 11.42 -0.78 2.09
CA ALA A 247 12.81 -0.41 1.91
C ALA A 247 13.27 0.55 3.02
N PHE A 248 14.44 0.28 3.60
CA PHE A 248 15.12 1.23 4.48
C PHE A 248 16.04 2.13 3.64
N SER A 249 15.95 3.44 3.86
CA SER A 249 16.89 4.41 3.30
C SER A 249 18.10 4.59 4.22
N GLU A 250 19.21 5.08 3.66
CA GLU A 250 20.41 5.51 4.39
C GLU A 250 20.20 6.82 5.17
N GLU A 251 18.99 7.39 5.19
CA GLU A 251 18.69 8.52 6.07
C GLU A 251 18.72 8.05 7.53
N GLU A 252 19.88 8.24 8.12
CA GLU A 252 20.12 8.15 9.55
C GLU A 252 19.28 9.23 10.26
N LEU A 253 18.32 8.82 11.08
CA LEU A 253 17.85 9.65 12.18
C LEU A 253 18.98 9.71 13.19
N ASP A 254 19.41 10.93 13.51
CA ASP A 254 20.07 11.15 14.77
C ASP A 254 19.01 11.05 15.87
N LEU A 255 19.10 10.04 16.72
CA LEU A 255 18.30 9.89 17.94
C LEU A 255 18.49 11.14 18.83
N GLY A 256 19.61 11.84 18.72
CA GLY A 256 19.81 13.14 19.33
C GLY A 256 18.73 14.16 18.95
N ASP A 257 18.25 14.15 17.70
CA ASP A 257 17.18 15.06 17.24
C ASP A 257 15.79 14.64 17.72
N LEU A 258 15.54 13.32 17.85
CA LEU A 258 14.25 12.82 18.35
C LEU A 258 14.10 13.07 19.87
N PHE A 259 15.21 13.05 20.61
CA PHE A 259 15.25 13.39 22.03
C PHE A 259 15.40 14.90 22.30
N SER A 260 15.92 15.68 21.34
CA SER A 260 15.96 17.15 21.46
C SER A 260 14.59 17.80 21.22
N GLU A 261 13.74 17.23 20.36
CA GLU A 261 12.36 17.72 20.16
C GLU A 261 11.39 17.32 21.29
N ALA A 262 11.73 16.34 22.12
CA ALA A 262 10.90 15.88 23.24
C ALA A 262 11.24 16.51 24.61
N GLY A 263 12.20 17.43 24.67
CA GLY A 263 12.51 18.16 25.89
C GLY A 263 13.92 18.72 25.89
N ASP A 264 14.01 20.03 25.75
CA ASP A 264 15.23 20.77 26.04
C ASP A 264 15.66 20.49 27.49
N GLY A 265 16.84 19.90 27.64
CA GLY A 265 17.43 19.52 28.91
C GLY A 265 18.16 18.19 28.87
N ASN A 266 19.28 18.09 28.15
CA ASN A 266 20.57 17.97 28.81
C ASN A 266 21.76 18.08 27.83
N GLU A 267 22.84 18.57 28.40
CA GLU A 267 24.15 18.89 27.87
C GLU A 267 24.90 17.72 27.21
N GLN A 268 25.97 18.10 26.51
CA GLN A 268 27.01 17.24 25.95
C GLN A 268 27.31 16.01 26.82
N PHE A 269 27.24 14.81 26.24
CA PHE A 269 27.85 13.62 26.82
C PHE A 269 29.37 13.64 26.58
N GLU A 270 30.08 14.48 27.33
CA GLU A 270 31.42 14.15 27.79
C GLU A 270 31.29 13.61 29.22
N GLN A 271 31.70 12.37 29.43
CA GLN A 271 31.82 11.81 30.77
C GLN A 271 32.99 12.49 31.48
N GLU A 272 32.69 13.56 32.21
CA GLU A 272 33.42 13.89 33.43
C GLU A 272 32.45 13.79 34.61
N GLU A 273 32.83 12.99 35.61
CA GLU A 273 32.08 12.79 36.85
C GLU A 273 31.97 14.09 37.66
N SER A 274 30.98 14.94 37.36
CA SER A 274 30.50 15.93 38.33
C SER A 274 29.12 16.44 37.94
N GLY A 275 28.08 16.15 38.74
CA GLY A 275 26.72 16.60 38.38
C GLY A 275 25.58 16.00 39.19
N ILE A 276 25.73 15.85 40.52
CA ILE A 276 24.60 15.49 41.41
C ILE A 276 23.98 16.75 42.06
N MET A 277 24.52 17.94 41.82
CA MET A 277 24.19 19.17 42.59
C MET A 277 23.05 20.05 42.03
N GLU A 278 22.58 19.85 40.78
CA GLU A 278 21.61 20.80 40.17
C GLU A 278 20.14 20.53 40.48
N LYS A 279 19.73 19.27 40.65
CA LYS A 279 18.33 18.93 40.97
C LYS A 279 17.91 19.45 42.34
N ASP A 280 18.82 19.46 43.30
CA ASP A 280 18.56 19.98 44.64
C ASP A 280 18.44 21.52 44.67
N ALA A 281 19.08 22.22 43.73
CA ALA A 281 19.01 23.68 43.62
C ALA A 281 17.65 24.17 43.08
N ILE A 282 17.08 23.47 42.10
CA ILE A 282 15.75 23.79 41.55
C ILE A 282 14.65 23.48 42.57
N VAL A 283 14.81 22.39 43.33
CA VAL A 283 13.90 22.04 44.43
C VAL A 283 13.94 23.11 45.53
N LYS A 284 15.15 23.56 45.92
CA LYS A 284 15.30 24.65 46.90
C LYS A 284 14.73 25.99 46.41
N PHE A 285 14.93 26.35 45.14
CA PHE A 285 14.40 27.60 44.59
C PHE A 285 12.86 27.66 44.57
N LYS A 286 12.21 26.51 44.32
CA LYS A 286 10.75 26.36 44.41
C LYS A 286 10.24 26.51 45.86
N GLU A 287 11.01 26.04 46.84
CA GLU A 287 10.69 26.14 48.27
C GLU A 287 10.92 27.55 48.83
N GLU A 288 11.97 28.25 48.37
CA GLU A 288 12.36 29.57 48.88
C GLU A 288 11.58 30.73 48.23
N HIS A 289 11.17 30.61 46.96
CA HIS A 289 10.50 31.68 46.22
C HIS A 289 9.33 31.16 45.35
N PRO A 290 8.24 30.66 45.97
CA PRO A 290 7.12 30.06 45.25
C PRO A 290 6.41 31.04 44.29
N ASP A 291 6.31 32.32 44.67
CA ASP A 291 5.64 33.34 43.86
C ASP A 291 6.46 33.73 42.61
N ALA A 292 7.79 33.78 42.74
CA ALA A 292 8.69 34.06 41.61
C ALA A 292 8.77 32.86 40.64
N PHE A 293 8.74 31.64 41.17
CA PHE A 293 8.68 30.41 40.38
C PHE A 293 7.37 30.27 39.61
N ALA A 294 6.23 30.60 40.23
CA ALA A 294 4.93 30.63 39.58
C ALA A 294 4.87 31.70 38.47
N ALA A 295 5.42 32.89 38.72
CA ALA A 295 5.49 33.96 37.71
C ALA A 295 6.41 33.61 36.52
N LEU A 296 7.51 32.90 36.77
CA LEU A 296 8.42 32.42 35.73
C LEU A 296 7.76 31.32 34.87
N LEU A 297 7.10 30.35 35.51
CA LEU A 297 6.33 29.31 34.81
C LEU A 297 5.21 29.90 33.95
N ALA A 298 4.50 30.91 34.46
CA ALA A 298 3.44 31.57 33.69
C ALA A 298 4.02 32.23 32.43
N LYS A 299 5.09 33.02 32.56
CA LYS A 299 5.75 33.66 31.41
C LYS A 299 6.29 32.67 30.39
N VAL A 300 6.96 31.62 30.84
CA VAL A 300 7.47 30.57 29.94
C VAL A 300 6.32 29.85 29.24
N SER A 301 5.20 29.63 29.93
CA SER A 301 4.02 29.00 29.32
C SER A 301 3.34 29.89 28.28
N ASP A 302 3.29 31.20 28.51
CA ASP A 302 2.67 32.16 27.59
C ASP A 302 3.54 32.38 26.35
N GLU A 303 4.87 32.45 26.53
CA GLU A 303 5.83 32.50 25.41
C GLU A 303 5.84 31.20 24.60
N ALA A 304 5.76 30.03 25.27
CA ALA A 304 5.66 28.74 24.59
C ALA A 304 4.36 28.59 23.81
N LYS A 305 3.22 29.04 24.36
CA LYS A 305 1.94 29.06 23.65
C LYS A 305 1.97 29.99 22.44
N ALA A 306 2.49 31.21 22.59
CA ALA A 306 2.61 32.16 21.49
C ALA A 306 3.54 31.63 20.37
N ALA A 307 4.63 30.96 20.73
CA ALA A 307 5.53 30.32 19.78
C ALA A 307 4.88 29.12 19.07
N ALA A 308 4.11 28.30 19.81
CA ALA A 308 3.36 27.17 19.24
C ALA A 308 2.26 27.65 18.29
N GLU A 309 1.46 28.63 18.68
CA GLU A 309 0.40 29.21 17.83
C GLU A 309 0.96 29.78 16.53
N LYS A 310 2.13 30.45 16.59
CA LYS A 310 2.79 30.98 15.39
C LYS A 310 3.29 29.87 14.46
N LYS A 311 3.85 28.78 15.01
CA LYS A 311 4.27 27.60 14.21
C LYS A 311 3.07 26.91 13.57
N PHE A 312 2.01 26.66 14.34
CA PHE A 312 0.79 26.02 13.82
C PHE A 312 0.06 26.89 12.79
N ALA A 313 0.10 28.23 12.91
CA ALA A 313 -0.46 29.13 11.90
C ALA A 313 0.29 29.03 10.57
N ALA A 314 1.62 29.01 10.60
CA ALA A 314 2.45 28.87 9.39
C ALA A 314 2.25 27.51 8.70
N GLU A 315 2.14 26.42 9.48
CA GLU A 315 1.85 25.09 8.93
C GLU A 315 0.45 25.00 8.32
N ARG A 316 -0.56 25.61 8.96
CA ARG A 316 -1.93 25.69 8.42
C ARG A 316 -1.97 26.40 7.08
N GLU A 317 -1.30 27.56 6.96
CA GLU A 317 -1.23 28.31 5.70
C GLU A 317 -0.57 27.49 4.59
N GLY A 318 0.52 26.77 4.91
CA GLY A 318 1.19 25.88 3.96
C GLY A 318 0.31 24.70 3.51
N ILE A 319 -0.52 24.16 4.39
CA ILE A 319 -1.48 23.09 4.06
C ILE A 319 -2.62 23.65 3.19
N GLU A 320 -3.17 24.81 3.52
CA GLU A 320 -4.23 25.46 2.74
C GLU A 320 -3.79 25.78 1.31
N GLN A 321 -2.55 26.25 1.14
CA GLN A 321 -1.95 26.48 -0.18
C GLN A 321 -1.83 25.18 -0.99
N LYS A 322 -1.37 24.10 -0.36
CA LYS A 322 -1.27 22.77 -1.02
C LYS A 322 -2.64 22.22 -1.43
N VAL A 323 -3.66 22.36 -0.57
CA VAL A 323 -5.03 21.93 -0.88
C VAL A 323 -5.60 22.73 -2.05
N THR A 324 -5.34 24.04 -2.10
CA THR A 324 -5.80 24.91 -3.19
C THR A 324 -5.10 24.57 -4.51
N GLN A 325 -3.79 24.29 -4.47
CA GLN A 325 -3.03 23.84 -5.63
C GLN A 325 -3.54 22.51 -6.16
N MET A 326 -3.70 21.50 -5.28
CA MET A 326 -4.23 20.19 -5.66
C MET A 326 -5.64 20.28 -6.26
N SER A 327 -6.51 21.13 -5.70
CA SER A 327 -7.85 21.37 -6.23
C SER A 327 -7.82 21.96 -7.64
N THR A 328 -6.88 22.87 -7.91
CA THR A 328 -6.69 23.47 -9.23
C THR A 328 -6.16 22.44 -10.24
N ASP A 329 -5.20 21.61 -9.83
CA ASP A 329 -4.62 20.57 -10.69
C ASP A 329 -5.63 19.46 -11.00
N LEU A 330 -6.50 19.10 -10.04
CA LEU A 330 -7.61 18.18 -10.23
C LEU A 330 -8.62 18.71 -11.25
N LYS A 331 -9.01 19.99 -11.14
CA LYS A 331 -9.90 20.64 -12.12
C LYS A 331 -9.27 20.64 -13.52
N GLY A 332 -8.01 21.08 -13.63
CA GLY A 332 -7.30 21.10 -14.90
C GLY A 332 -7.10 19.71 -15.53
N SER A 333 -6.97 18.67 -14.72
CA SER A 333 -6.91 17.29 -15.20
C SER A 333 -8.27 16.79 -15.68
N GLY A 334 -9.36 17.12 -14.96
CA GLY A 334 -10.72 16.82 -15.38
C GLY A 334 -11.07 17.43 -16.73
N ASP A 335 -10.71 18.69 -16.96
CA ASP A 335 -10.94 19.38 -18.23
C ASP A 335 -10.19 18.72 -19.40
N LYS A 336 -8.96 18.25 -19.17
CA LYS A 336 -8.17 17.53 -20.17
C LYS A 336 -8.78 16.16 -20.50
N ILE A 337 -9.25 15.43 -19.49
CA ILE A 337 -9.91 14.13 -19.68
C ILE A 337 -11.18 14.33 -20.52
N LEU A 338 -12.02 15.29 -20.15
CA LEU A 338 -13.23 15.61 -20.91
C LEU A 338 -12.94 16.01 -22.35
N ALA A 339 -11.86 16.77 -22.59
CA ALA A 339 -11.44 17.14 -23.93
C ALA A 339 -10.97 15.92 -24.75
N LEU A 340 -10.23 14.99 -24.13
CA LEU A 340 -9.77 13.76 -24.77
C LEU A 340 -10.94 12.81 -25.08
N GLU A 341 -11.88 12.63 -24.15
CA GLU A 341 -13.08 11.81 -24.35
C GLU A 341 -13.92 12.35 -25.51
N LYS A 342 -14.15 13.67 -25.56
CA LYS A 342 -14.83 14.33 -26.69
C LYS A 342 -14.09 14.10 -28.01
N ALA A 343 -12.77 14.21 -28.02
CA ALA A 343 -11.97 14.00 -29.22
C ALA A 343 -12.03 12.55 -29.71
N LEU A 344 -11.99 11.57 -28.80
CA LEU A 344 -12.14 10.15 -29.11
C LEU A 344 -13.53 9.85 -29.67
N ALA A 345 -14.60 10.34 -29.03
CA ALA A 345 -15.97 10.15 -29.52
C ALA A 345 -16.16 10.71 -30.94
N ILE A 346 -15.61 11.89 -31.23
CA ILE A 346 -15.65 12.48 -32.59
C ILE A 346 -14.87 11.62 -33.59
N ARG A 347 -13.71 11.09 -33.21
CA ARG A 347 -12.91 10.24 -34.08
C ARG A 347 -13.63 8.94 -34.39
N ASP A 348 -14.15 8.27 -33.36
CA ASP A 348 -14.82 6.98 -33.52
C ASP A 348 -16.09 7.14 -34.38
N GLU A 349 -16.85 8.23 -34.20
CA GLU A 349 -18.00 8.57 -35.04
C GLU A 349 -17.61 8.81 -36.52
N ARG A 350 -16.46 9.47 -36.76
CA ARG A 350 -15.92 9.67 -38.13
C ARG A 350 -15.50 8.34 -38.76
N GLU A 351 -14.82 7.48 -38.01
CA GLU A 351 -14.39 6.16 -38.49
C GLU A 351 -15.60 5.30 -38.85
N GLN A 352 -16.61 5.22 -37.97
CA GLN A 352 -17.84 4.49 -38.24
C GLN A 352 -18.59 5.03 -39.46
N SER A 353 -18.70 6.36 -39.59
CA SER A 353 -19.32 7.02 -40.76
C SER A 353 -18.57 6.71 -42.05
N ALA A 354 -17.24 6.69 -42.01
CA ALA A 354 -16.41 6.35 -43.16
C ALA A 354 -16.58 4.88 -43.56
N THR A 355 -16.60 3.96 -42.58
CA THR A 355 -16.83 2.53 -42.83
C THR A 355 -18.22 2.28 -43.42
N ALA A 356 -19.27 2.87 -42.86
CA ALA A 356 -20.63 2.75 -43.38
C ALA A 356 -20.73 3.27 -44.82
N SER A 357 -20.11 4.42 -45.12
CA SER A 357 -20.07 5.00 -46.46
C SER A 357 -19.30 4.13 -47.46
N ALA A 358 -18.19 3.51 -47.01
CA ALA A 358 -17.41 2.58 -47.83
C ALA A 358 -18.21 1.32 -48.18
N ILE A 359 -18.95 0.75 -47.22
CA ILE A 359 -19.82 -0.42 -47.43
C ILE A 359 -20.91 -0.09 -48.45
N TRP A 360 -21.60 1.04 -48.29
CA TRP A 360 -22.60 1.51 -49.25
C TRP A 360 -22.02 1.68 -50.66
N THR A 361 -20.86 2.33 -50.76
CA THR A 361 -20.19 2.58 -52.05
C THR A 361 -19.82 1.26 -52.74
N ALA A 362 -19.25 0.31 -51.99
CA ALA A 362 -18.86 -0.99 -52.53
C ALA A 362 -20.07 -1.79 -53.01
N LYS A 363 -21.14 -1.86 -52.20
CA LYS A 363 -22.32 -2.67 -52.53
C LYS A 363 -23.19 -2.07 -53.62
N LEU A 364 -23.32 -0.75 -53.66
CA LEU A 364 -24.02 -0.08 -54.77
C LEU A 364 -23.25 -0.20 -56.09
N ALA A 365 -21.91 -0.21 -56.06
CA ALA A 365 -21.10 -0.43 -57.27
C ALA A 365 -21.27 -1.84 -57.88
N GLU A 366 -21.56 -2.85 -57.05
CA GLU A 366 -21.86 -4.23 -57.47
C GLU A 366 -23.32 -4.39 -57.94
N SER A 367 -24.21 -3.45 -57.58
CA SER A 367 -25.64 -3.52 -57.86
C SER A 367 -26.00 -3.12 -59.30
N LYS A 368 -27.19 -3.53 -59.74
CA LYS A 368 -27.83 -3.14 -61.02
C LYS A 368 -28.60 -1.82 -60.90
N ILE A 369 -28.56 -1.16 -59.75
CA ILE A 369 -29.27 0.09 -59.50
C ILE A 369 -28.62 1.23 -60.32
N PRO A 370 -29.39 2.07 -61.02
CA PRO A 370 -28.85 3.26 -61.68
C PRO A 370 -28.17 4.24 -60.70
N ARG A 371 -27.00 4.77 -61.09
CA ARG A 371 -26.18 5.66 -60.24
C ARG A 371 -26.92 6.89 -59.71
N ASN A 372 -27.90 7.41 -60.45
CA ASN A 372 -28.73 8.55 -60.02
C ASN A 372 -29.64 8.22 -58.82
N LEU A 373 -29.85 6.94 -58.50
CA LEU A 373 -30.65 6.50 -57.35
C LEU A 373 -29.80 6.14 -56.12
N PHE A 374 -28.46 6.07 -56.24
CA PHE A 374 -27.58 5.67 -55.13
C PHE A 374 -27.79 6.52 -53.87
N ALA A 375 -27.89 7.84 -54.02
CA ALA A 375 -28.11 8.75 -52.90
C ALA A 375 -29.48 8.57 -52.22
N LYS A 376 -30.48 8.02 -52.92
CA LYS A 376 -31.80 7.74 -52.34
C LYS A 376 -31.78 6.44 -51.55
N VAL A 377 -31.14 5.41 -52.09
CA VAL A 377 -31.04 4.10 -51.44
C VAL A 377 -30.19 4.19 -50.17
N SER A 378 -29.09 4.94 -50.20
CA SER A 378 -28.16 5.05 -49.05
C SER A 378 -28.73 5.73 -47.80
N VAL A 379 -29.87 6.41 -47.89
CA VAL A 379 -30.52 7.11 -46.76
C VAL A 379 -31.52 6.20 -46.03
N MET A 380 -31.93 5.09 -46.65
CA MET A 380 -32.96 4.18 -46.12
C MET A 380 -32.50 3.43 -44.86
N ILE A 381 -31.18 3.21 -44.71
CA ILE A 381 -30.59 2.55 -43.54
C ILE A 381 -29.65 3.52 -42.84
N GLN A 382 -30.02 3.89 -41.62
CA GLN A 382 -29.19 4.73 -40.75
C GLN A 382 -28.19 3.86 -40.00
N LYS A 383 -26.91 4.26 -40.00
CA LYS A 383 -25.82 3.54 -39.33
C LYS A 383 -26.05 3.41 -37.82
N ASP A 384 -26.69 4.40 -37.22
CA ASP A 384 -26.87 4.51 -35.76
C ASP A 384 -27.72 3.38 -35.19
N ALA A 385 -28.59 2.77 -36.00
CA ALA A 385 -29.35 1.57 -35.63
C ALA A 385 -28.47 0.31 -35.46
N PHE A 386 -27.21 0.36 -35.90
CA PHE A 386 -26.24 -0.74 -35.87
C PHE A 386 -25.04 -0.44 -34.97
N VAL A 387 -25.07 0.66 -34.22
CA VAL A 387 -24.08 0.99 -33.20
C VAL A 387 -24.64 0.59 -31.85
N LYS A 388 -23.93 -0.30 -31.13
CA LYS A 388 -24.26 -0.67 -29.76
C LYS A 388 -23.04 -0.47 -28.87
N ASP A 389 -23.21 0.26 -27.77
CA ASP A 389 -22.14 0.55 -26.81
C ASP A 389 -20.90 1.18 -27.46
N GLY A 390 -21.09 2.03 -28.48
CA GLY A 390 -20.00 2.67 -29.24
C GLY A 390 -19.30 1.76 -30.25
N VAL A 391 -19.75 0.52 -30.42
CA VAL A 391 -19.20 -0.44 -31.38
C VAL A 391 -20.14 -0.60 -32.57
N PHE A 392 -19.63 -0.36 -33.78
CA PHE A 392 -20.39 -0.49 -35.03
C PHE A 392 -20.37 -1.94 -35.54
N ASP A 393 -21.56 -2.55 -35.62
CA ASP A 393 -21.74 -3.92 -36.13
C ASP A 393 -21.75 -3.92 -37.67
N THR A 394 -20.53 -3.95 -38.24
CA THR A 394 -20.30 -3.97 -39.69
C THR A 394 -20.98 -5.15 -40.39
N GLY A 395 -21.11 -6.30 -39.72
CA GLY A 395 -21.72 -7.50 -40.29
C GLY A 395 -23.21 -7.32 -40.50
N LYS A 396 -23.94 -6.98 -39.43
CA LYS A 396 -25.38 -6.74 -39.51
C LYS A 396 -25.73 -5.55 -40.41
N PHE A 397 -24.91 -4.51 -40.39
CA PHE A 397 -25.10 -3.37 -41.28
C PHE A 397 -24.95 -3.77 -42.74
N THR A 398 -23.93 -4.57 -43.08
CA THR A 398 -23.72 -5.06 -44.45
C THR A 398 -24.88 -5.94 -44.91
N GLU A 399 -25.38 -6.83 -44.04
CA GLU A 399 -26.55 -7.67 -44.34
C GLU A 399 -27.80 -6.82 -44.63
N ALA A 400 -28.05 -5.79 -43.83
CA ALA A 400 -29.17 -4.87 -44.03
C ALA A 400 -29.03 -4.11 -45.37
N VAL A 401 -27.83 -3.61 -45.67
CA VAL A 401 -27.53 -2.92 -46.94
C VAL A 401 -27.78 -3.83 -48.15
N VAL A 402 -27.35 -5.10 -48.08
CA VAL A 402 -27.58 -6.08 -49.15
C VAL A 402 -29.07 -6.38 -49.32
N ALA A 403 -29.82 -6.52 -48.21
CA ALA A 403 -31.26 -6.76 -48.25
C ALA A 403 -32.02 -5.59 -48.89
N GLU A 404 -31.66 -4.35 -48.55
CA GLU A 404 -32.26 -3.16 -49.15
C GLU A 404 -31.95 -3.06 -50.65
N ILE A 405 -30.69 -3.27 -51.06
CA ILE A 405 -30.32 -3.28 -52.48
C ILE A 405 -31.12 -4.35 -53.25
N ALA A 406 -31.27 -5.55 -52.68
CA ALA A 406 -32.05 -6.62 -53.29
C ALA A 406 -33.54 -6.27 -53.44
N ASP A 407 -34.14 -5.57 -52.47
CA ASP A 407 -35.53 -5.07 -52.55
C ASP A 407 -35.69 -4.04 -53.69
N TRP A 408 -34.73 -3.11 -53.83
CA TRP A 408 -34.74 -2.14 -54.93
C TRP A 408 -34.55 -2.78 -56.31
N GLU A 409 -33.71 -3.80 -56.42
CA GLU A 409 -33.53 -4.55 -57.67
C GLU A 409 -34.75 -5.42 -58.00
N GLY A 410 -35.38 -6.03 -56.99
CA GLY A 410 -36.55 -6.90 -57.14
C GLY A 410 -37.83 -6.15 -57.50
N ARG A 411 -37.97 -4.88 -57.09
CA ARG A 411 -39.13 -4.04 -57.43
C ARG A 411 -39.17 -3.62 -58.90
N GLY A 412 -38.08 -3.80 -59.64
CA GLY A 412 -37.96 -3.45 -61.06
C GLY A 412 -38.06 -1.93 -61.29
N ALA A 413 -37.38 -1.43 -62.32
CA ALA A 413 -37.51 -0.03 -62.72
C ALA A 413 -38.90 0.20 -63.37
N VAL A 414 -39.96 0.31 -62.56
CA VAL A 414 -41.25 0.78 -63.02
C VAL A 414 -41.32 2.29 -62.84
N VAL A 415 -41.57 2.96 -63.97
CA VAL A 415 -41.65 4.40 -64.17
C VAL A 415 -42.76 5.05 -63.32
N SER A 416 -42.51 6.30 -62.93
CA SER A 416 -43.42 7.33 -62.39
C SER A 416 -43.79 7.30 -60.91
N VAL A 417 -43.02 8.05 -60.12
CA VAL A 417 -43.60 8.85 -59.03
C VAL A 417 -43.19 10.30 -59.29
N LEU A 418 -44.03 10.98 -60.08
CA LEU A 418 -44.18 12.42 -60.03
C LEU A 418 -44.55 12.77 -58.59
N GLY A 419 -43.77 13.66 -57.98
CA GLY A 419 -44.05 14.13 -56.63
C GLY A 419 -45.45 14.73 -56.53
N VAL A 420 -46.25 14.20 -55.60
CA VAL A 420 -47.31 14.95 -54.94
C VAL A 420 -47.24 14.56 -53.47
N GLY A 421 -46.83 15.53 -52.65
CA GLY A 421 -46.77 15.38 -51.21
C GLY A 421 -48.17 15.25 -50.61
N THR A 422 -48.25 14.50 -49.52
CA THR A 422 -49.22 14.73 -48.47
C THR A 422 -48.44 15.11 -47.21
N PHE A 423 -48.06 16.39 -47.14
CA PHE A 423 -47.91 17.05 -45.84
C PHE A 423 -49.32 17.14 -45.25
N ALA A 424 -49.67 16.17 -44.41
CA ALA A 424 -50.71 16.37 -43.42
C ALA A 424 -50.13 17.30 -42.35
N ARG A 425 -50.47 18.59 -42.43
CA ARG A 425 -50.40 19.49 -41.27
C ARG A 425 -51.37 18.97 -40.21
N PRO A 426 -50.96 18.72 -38.96
CA PRO A 426 -51.86 18.89 -37.83
C PRO A 426 -51.96 20.40 -37.57
N ALA A 427 -53.17 20.95 -37.75
CA ALA A 427 -53.52 22.23 -37.16
C ALA A 427 -53.87 22.01 -35.68
N ASP A 428 -53.37 22.93 -34.85
CA ASP A 428 -53.75 23.24 -33.48
C ASP A 428 -53.66 22.15 -32.40
N VAL A 429 -52.46 22.04 -31.81
CA VAL A 429 -52.33 21.89 -30.36
C VAL A 429 -51.40 22.99 -29.86
N GLN A 430 -51.95 23.87 -29.01
CA GLN A 430 -51.24 24.98 -28.38
C GLN A 430 -50.01 24.50 -27.59
N PRO A 431 -48.95 25.33 -27.45
CA PRO A 431 -47.76 24.94 -26.71
C PRO A 431 -48.13 24.77 -25.23
N LYS A 432 -48.05 23.53 -24.74
CA LYS A 432 -48.05 23.26 -23.30
C LYS A 432 -46.60 23.07 -22.85
N GLU A 433 -46.12 24.09 -22.17
CA GLU A 433 -45.26 24.03 -20.97
C GLU A 433 -44.30 22.83 -20.86
N ASP A 434 -43.18 22.89 -21.59
CA ASP A 434 -41.99 22.07 -21.28
C ASP A 434 -40.76 22.93 -20.89
N GLU A 435 -40.91 24.26 -20.76
CA GLU A 435 -39.85 25.15 -20.24
C GLU A 435 -39.63 25.02 -18.73
N LYS A 436 -40.54 24.38 -17.98
CA LYS A 436 -40.44 24.24 -16.52
C LYS A 436 -39.54 23.09 -16.06
N ALA A 437 -39.35 22.07 -16.91
CA ALA A 437 -38.56 20.89 -16.55
C ALA A 437 -37.05 21.11 -16.68
N GLU A 438 -36.62 22.00 -17.58
CA GLU A 438 -35.20 22.37 -17.71
C GLU A 438 -34.78 23.40 -16.64
N GLU A 439 -35.66 24.32 -16.23
CA GLU A 439 -35.39 25.27 -15.13
C GLU A 439 -35.32 24.56 -13.76
N ASP A 440 -36.17 23.57 -13.50
CA ASP A 440 -36.16 22.82 -12.23
C ASP A 440 -34.89 21.95 -12.08
N TRP A 441 -34.38 21.37 -13.18
CA TRP A 441 -33.13 20.60 -13.15
C TRP A 441 -31.92 21.51 -12.91
N LEU A 442 -31.85 22.67 -13.56
CA LEU A 442 -30.78 23.65 -13.33
C LEU A 442 -30.83 24.21 -11.90
N SER A 443 -32.02 24.44 -11.34
CA SER A 443 -32.19 24.95 -9.97
C SER A 443 -31.84 23.90 -8.91
N ASP A 444 -32.17 22.62 -9.11
CA ASP A 444 -31.75 21.51 -8.23
C ASP A 444 -30.22 21.32 -8.26
N MET A 445 -29.59 21.48 -9.43
CA MET A 445 -28.14 21.36 -9.58
C MET A 445 -27.37 22.54 -8.93
N ILE A 446 -27.94 23.74 -8.94
CA ILE A 446 -27.38 24.93 -8.26
C ILE A 446 -27.55 24.80 -6.72
N SER A 447 -28.68 24.28 -6.24
CA SER A 447 -28.90 24.08 -4.80
C SER A 447 -27.96 23.02 -4.19
N ARG A 448 -27.62 21.98 -4.95
CA ARG A 448 -26.74 20.87 -4.51
C ARG A 448 -25.25 21.21 -4.57
N SER A 449 -24.86 22.24 -5.30
CA SER A 449 -23.47 22.69 -5.43
C SER A 449 -23.05 23.75 -4.40
N GLY A 450 -23.95 24.18 -3.52
CA GLY A 450 -23.63 25.05 -2.38
C GLY A 450 -23.16 26.46 -2.75
N MET A 451 -23.37 26.91 -3.99
CA MET A 451 -23.03 28.28 -4.41
C MET A 451 -24.21 29.21 -4.11
N SER A 452 -24.05 30.12 -3.14
CA SER A 452 -24.98 31.25 -2.99
C SER A 452 -24.71 32.28 -4.09
N VAL A 453 -25.75 32.63 -4.86
CA VAL A 453 -25.69 33.68 -5.88
C VAL A 453 -25.81 35.05 -5.19
N ALA A 454 -24.87 35.96 -5.46
CA ALA A 454 -24.98 37.38 -5.16
C ALA A 454 -25.39 38.16 -6.41
#